data_AF-A0A1S4CRT1-F1
#
_entry.id   AF-A0A1S4CRT1-F1
#
_cell.length_a   1.000
_cell.length_b   1.000
_cell.length_c   1.000
_cell.angle_alpha   90.00
_cell.angle_beta   90.00
_cell.angle_gamma   90.00
#
_symmetry.space_group_name_H-M   'P 1'
#
loop_
_entity.id
_entity.type
_entity.pdbx_description
1 polymer ?
#
loop_
_entity_poly.entity_id
_entity_poly.type
_entity_poly.pdbx_seq_one_letter_code
_entity_poly.pdbx_strand_id
1 'polypeptide(L)'
;MTSNIAESLNAVTKYARELPIVELLEYIRTLLKRWTKEKLLKAKGTFTYLGFKFNKELDDNRTLSHKLGVRASTDYIHTVLDGVSRYIVCLENKRCSCGQFQLDGLPCTHALAALRHMDESFEQYCSPYYTK
;
A
#
# COMPACT_ATOMS: atom_id res chain seq x y z
N MET A 1 -4.46 -24.37 7.46
CA MET A 1 -4.29 -22.93 7.13
C MET A 1 -3.97 -22.17 8.41
N THR A 2 -2.68 -21.86 8.64
CA THR A 2 -2.09 -20.84 9.56
C THR A 2 -0.55 -20.92 9.50
N SER A 3 0.05 -21.24 8.35
CA SER A 3 1.46 -21.64 8.31
C SER A 3 2.45 -20.46 8.29
N ASN A 4 2.08 -19.29 7.77
CA ASN A 4 3.01 -18.15 7.62
C ASN A 4 3.57 -17.63 8.96
N ILE A 5 2.71 -17.31 9.94
CA ILE A 5 3.18 -16.65 11.18
C ILE A 5 4.05 -17.61 11.99
N ALA A 6 3.63 -18.86 12.14
CA ALA A 6 4.40 -19.88 12.85
C ALA A 6 5.73 -20.17 12.13
N GLU A 7 5.74 -20.29 10.80
CA GLU A 7 6.97 -20.49 10.02
C GLU A 7 7.94 -19.32 10.14
N SER A 8 7.45 -18.08 10.03
CA SER A 8 8.28 -16.87 10.17
C SER A 8 8.90 -16.78 11.57
N LEU A 9 8.11 -17.06 12.61
CA LEU A 9 8.60 -17.07 13.99
C LEU A 9 9.58 -18.23 14.22
N ASN A 10 9.31 -19.41 13.65
CA ASN A 10 10.20 -20.56 13.70
C ASN A 10 11.54 -20.28 13.02
N ALA A 11 11.55 -19.60 11.87
CA ALA A 11 12.77 -19.23 11.16
C ALA A 11 13.63 -18.27 11.98
N VAL A 12 13.01 -17.25 12.59
CA VAL A 12 13.73 -16.24 13.38
C VAL A 12 14.24 -16.81 14.72
N THR A 13 13.52 -17.77 15.31
CA THR A 13 13.90 -18.38 16.60
C THR A 13 14.67 -19.69 16.47
N LYS A 14 14.99 -20.14 15.25
CA LYS A 14 15.59 -21.45 14.96
C LYS A 14 16.74 -21.80 15.89
N TYR A 15 17.74 -20.92 15.98
CA TYR A 15 18.95 -21.15 16.78
C TYR A 15 18.78 -20.81 18.27
N ALA A 16 17.79 -19.97 18.60
CA ALA A 16 17.53 -19.57 19.97
C ALA A 16 16.81 -20.66 20.78
N ARG A 17 16.16 -21.64 20.11
CA ARG A 17 15.41 -22.73 20.76
C ARG A 17 16.26 -23.75 21.49
N GLU A 18 17.53 -23.84 21.12
CA GLU A 18 18.50 -24.73 21.77
C GLU A 18 19.09 -24.09 23.03
N LEU A 19 18.78 -22.81 23.28
CA LEU A 19 19.25 -22.09 24.46
C LEU A 19 18.45 -22.47 25.71
N PRO A 20 19.05 -22.35 26.90
CA PRO A 20 18.32 -22.42 28.17
C PRO A 20 17.13 -21.46 28.19
N ILE A 21 16.07 -21.82 28.91
CA ILE A 21 14.80 -21.09 28.90
C ILE A 21 14.94 -19.59 29.19
N VAL A 22 15.86 -19.22 30.08
CA VAL A 22 16.14 -17.82 30.43
C VAL A 22 16.73 -17.05 29.24
N GLU A 23 17.67 -17.66 28.53
CA GLU A 23 18.33 -17.07 27.38
C GLU A 23 17.39 -16.97 26.16
N LEU A 24 16.56 -17.98 25.95
CA LEU A 24 15.50 -17.95 24.93
C LEU A 24 14.51 -16.80 25.18
N LEU A 25 14.07 -16.61 26.43
CA LEU A 25 13.16 -15.52 26.78
C LEU A 25 13.81 -14.14 26.58
N GLU A 26 15.08 -13.97 26.93
CA GLU A 26 15.79 -12.71 26.71
C GLU A 26 16.00 -12.45 25.21
N TYR A 27 16.28 -13.49 24.41
CA TYR A 27 16.34 -13.40 22.95
C TYR A 27 15.01 -12.89 22.37
N ILE A 28 13.89 -13.51 22.75
CA ILE A 28 12.54 -13.09 22.29
C ILE A 28 12.25 -11.66 22.71
N ARG A 29 12.56 -11.28 23.97
CA ARG A 29 12.36 -9.90 24.47
C ARG A 29 13.14 -8.89 23.62
N THR A 30 14.39 -9.19 23.31
CA THR A 30 15.27 -8.31 22.52
C THR A 30 14.77 -8.19 21.08
N LEU A 31 14.30 -9.29 20.49
CA LEU A 31 13.68 -9.33 19.17
C LEU A 31 12.46 -8.41 19.09
N LEU A 32 11.53 -8.54 20.05
CA LEU A 32 10.32 -7.73 20.11
C LEU A 32 10.62 -6.25 20.32
N LYS A 33 11.59 -5.93 21.20
CA LYS A 33 12.07 -4.55 21.39
C LYS A 33 12.60 -3.94 20.09
N ARG A 34 13.46 -4.68 19.36
CA ARG A 34 14.00 -4.24 18.07
C ARG A 34 12.90 -3.97 17.06
N TRP A 35 11.99 -4.92 16.85
CA TRP A 35 10.89 -4.77 15.90
C TRP A 35 9.96 -3.61 16.25
N THR A 36 9.66 -3.41 17.53
CA THR A 36 8.84 -2.29 18.01
C THR A 36 9.54 -0.97 17.75
N LYS A 37 10.84 -0.87 18.04
CA LYS A 37 11.66 0.32 17.78
C LYS A 37 11.70 0.66 16.29
N GLU A 38 11.95 -0.33 15.44
CA GLU A 38 11.98 -0.16 13.97
C GLU A 38 10.62 0.33 13.44
N LYS A 39 9.51 -0.25 13.92
CA LYS A 39 8.16 0.20 13.56
C LYS A 39 7.90 1.65 14.00
N LEU A 40 8.26 2.00 15.23
CA LEU A 40 8.10 3.36 15.75
C LEU A 40 8.94 4.38 14.98
N LEU A 41 10.18 4.05 14.64
CA LEU A 41 11.06 4.93 13.85
C LEU A 41 10.46 5.18 12.46
N LYS A 42 9.95 4.12 11.78
CA LYS A 42 9.27 4.27 10.50
C LYS A 42 8.02 5.15 10.61
N ALA A 43 7.19 4.93 11.63
CA ALA A 43 5.98 5.73 11.85
C ALA A 43 6.28 7.21 12.14
N LYS A 44 7.30 7.49 12.98
CA LYS A 44 7.76 8.84 13.30
C LYS A 44 8.41 9.54 12.12
N GLY A 45 9.15 8.82 11.27
CA GLY A 45 9.79 9.36 10.08
C GLY A 45 8.85 9.57 8.89
N THR A 46 7.59 9.13 8.99
CA THR A 46 6.59 9.34 7.93
C THR A 46 5.88 10.67 8.18
N PHE A 47 6.19 11.70 7.41
CA PHE A 47 5.52 13.02 7.50
C PHE A 47 4.41 13.22 6.44
N THR A 48 4.13 12.18 5.66
CA THR A 48 3.19 12.21 4.55
C THR A 48 1.75 11.89 5.00
N TYR A 49 0.77 12.22 4.15
CA TYR A 49 -0.67 12.05 4.41
C TYR A 49 -1.06 10.62 4.79
N LEU A 50 -0.46 9.62 4.12
CA LEU A 50 -0.69 8.19 4.41
C LEU A 50 0.47 7.55 5.21
N GLY A 51 0.33 6.28 5.62
CA GLY A 51 1.47 5.49 6.12
C GLY A 51 2.58 5.32 5.05
N PHE A 52 3.85 5.19 5.47
CA PHE A 52 5.01 5.12 4.56
C PHE A 52 4.85 4.09 3.44
N LYS A 53 4.40 2.88 3.79
CA LYS A 53 4.22 1.79 2.83
C LYS A 53 3.25 2.19 1.71
N PHE A 54 2.10 2.75 2.08
CA PHE A 54 1.04 3.11 1.14
C PHE A 54 1.40 4.34 0.31
N ASN A 55 2.11 5.31 0.87
CA ASN A 55 2.65 6.42 0.06
C ASN A 55 3.65 5.94 -0.97
N LYS A 56 4.56 5.03 -0.59
CA LYS A 56 5.53 4.49 -1.53
C LYS A 56 4.82 3.76 -2.68
N GLU A 57 3.85 2.93 -2.35
CA GLU A 57 3.04 2.22 -3.36
C GLU A 57 2.28 3.17 -4.28
N LEU A 58 1.70 4.25 -3.73
CA LEU A 58 1.06 5.28 -4.54
C LEU A 58 2.04 6.07 -5.41
N ASP A 59 3.25 6.34 -4.95
CA ASP A 59 4.28 7.03 -5.72
C ASP A 59 4.79 6.17 -6.89
N ASP A 60 4.97 4.88 -6.65
CA ASP A 60 5.26 3.89 -7.70
C ASP A 60 4.12 3.85 -8.72
N ASN A 61 2.86 3.79 -8.26
CA ASN A 61 1.69 3.80 -9.13
C ASN A 61 1.53 5.12 -9.90
N ARG A 62 1.86 6.24 -9.28
CA ARG A 62 1.86 7.57 -9.90
C ARG A 62 2.88 7.63 -11.02
N THR A 63 4.09 7.11 -10.79
CA THR A 63 5.14 7.00 -11.80
C THR A 63 4.68 6.18 -13.00
N LEU A 64 4.02 5.04 -12.77
CA LEU A 64 3.46 4.22 -13.84
C LEU A 64 2.32 4.94 -14.58
N SER A 65 1.49 5.67 -13.87
CA SER A 65 0.35 6.39 -14.44
C SER A 65 0.77 7.35 -15.55
N HIS A 66 1.97 7.96 -15.48
CA HIS A 66 2.47 8.93 -16.47
C HIS A 66 2.58 8.35 -17.88
N LYS A 67 2.70 7.03 -18.01
CA LYS A 67 2.79 6.34 -19.30
C LYS A 67 1.42 6.03 -19.91
N LEU A 68 0.34 6.24 -19.15
CA LEU A 68 -1.01 5.86 -19.52
C LEU A 68 -1.72 7.01 -20.24
N GLY A 69 -2.38 6.67 -21.35
CA GLY A 69 -3.25 7.60 -22.09
C GLY A 69 -4.63 7.64 -21.46
N VAL A 70 -5.24 8.83 -21.39
CA VAL A 70 -6.57 9.03 -20.79
C VAL A 70 -7.49 9.67 -21.80
N ARG A 71 -8.74 9.20 -21.84
CA ARG A 71 -9.83 9.81 -22.59
C ARG A 71 -11.00 10.05 -21.64
N ALA A 72 -11.32 11.32 -21.39
CA ALA A 72 -12.52 11.67 -20.64
C ALA A 72 -13.77 11.28 -21.42
N SER A 73 -14.69 10.59 -20.76
CA SER A 73 -16.02 10.28 -21.29
C SER A 73 -17.07 11.23 -20.69
N THR A 74 -16.92 11.54 -19.40
CA THR A 74 -17.64 12.58 -18.66
C THR A 74 -16.67 13.21 -17.65
N ASP A 75 -17.16 14.13 -16.79
CA ASP A 75 -16.38 14.76 -15.74
C ASP A 75 -15.83 13.75 -14.70
N TYR A 76 -16.50 12.62 -14.51
CA TYR A 76 -16.14 11.63 -13.49
C TYR A 76 -15.76 10.25 -14.06
N ILE A 77 -16.02 10.01 -15.35
CA ILE A 77 -15.75 8.74 -16.03
C ILE A 77 -14.66 8.92 -17.06
N HIS A 78 -13.57 8.16 -16.88
CA HIS A 78 -12.42 8.19 -17.76
C HIS A 78 -12.10 6.79 -18.29
N THR A 79 -11.81 6.71 -19.58
CA THR A 79 -11.23 5.51 -20.19
C THR A 79 -9.72 5.66 -20.21
N VAL A 80 -9.01 4.76 -19.54
CA VAL A 80 -7.54 4.74 -19.47
C VAL A 80 -6.99 3.62 -20.36
N LEU A 81 -6.03 3.97 -21.19
CA LEU A 81 -5.32 3.07 -22.10
C LEU A 81 -4.01 2.64 -21.45
N ASP A 82 -3.86 1.33 -21.28
CA ASP A 82 -2.69 0.68 -20.70
C ASP A 82 -2.22 -0.42 -21.65
N GLY A 83 -1.29 -0.04 -22.53
CA GLY A 83 -0.94 -0.83 -23.71
C GLY A 83 -2.14 -1.07 -24.61
N VAL A 84 -2.50 -2.33 -24.82
CA VAL A 84 -3.67 -2.75 -25.62
C VAL A 84 -4.97 -2.80 -24.82
N SER A 85 -4.88 -2.74 -23.49
CA SER A 85 -6.02 -2.87 -22.60
C SER A 85 -6.67 -1.52 -22.34
N ARG A 86 -7.98 -1.55 -22.09
CA ARG A 86 -8.77 -0.37 -21.72
C ARG A 86 -9.40 -0.58 -20.36
N TYR A 87 -9.26 0.41 -19.49
CA TYR A 87 -9.85 0.41 -18.16
C TYR A 87 -10.80 1.58 -18.01
N ILE A 88 -11.93 1.33 -17.34
CA ILE A 88 -12.93 2.36 -17.05
C ILE A 88 -12.75 2.75 -15.59
N VAL A 89 -12.48 4.03 -15.36
CA VAL A 89 -12.35 4.63 -14.03
C VAL A 89 -13.56 5.51 -13.79
N CYS A 90 -14.20 5.35 -12.64
CA CYS A 90 -15.22 6.25 -12.14
C CYS A 90 -14.71 6.85 -10.82
N LEU A 91 -14.35 8.14 -10.86
CA LEU A 91 -13.74 8.84 -9.72
C LEU A 91 -14.77 9.11 -8.61
N GLU A 92 -15.99 9.51 -8.97
CA GLU A 92 -17.10 9.75 -8.03
C GLU A 92 -17.37 8.53 -7.15
N ASN A 93 -17.45 7.35 -7.77
CA ASN A 93 -17.70 6.09 -7.05
C ASN A 93 -16.43 5.41 -6.54
N LYS A 94 -15.25 6.00 -6.75
CA LYS A 94 -13.94 5.42 -6.39
C LYS A 94 -13.75 4.00 -6.95
N ARG A 95 -14.09 3.80 -8.23
CA ARG A 95 -14.04 2.49 -8.90
C ARG A 95 -13.15 2.49 -10.12
N CYS A 96 -12.55 1.33 -10.37
CA CYS A 96 -11.81 1.04 -11.60
C CYS A 96 -12.12 -0.38 -12.07
N SER A 97 -12.28 -0.59 -13.37
CA SER A 97 -12.50 -1.93 -13.92
C SER A 97 -11.34 -2.91 -13.69
N CYS A 98 -10.17 -2.44 -13.25
CA CYS A 98 -9.04 -3.29 -12.85
C CYS A 98 -9.21 -4.00 -11.50
N GLY A 99 -10.22 -3.65 -10.69
CA GLY A 99 -10.45 -4.28 -9.39
C GLY A 99 -9.73 -3.60 -8.21
N GLN A 100 -8.53 -3.05 -8.41
CA GLN A 100 -7.69 -2.56 -7.29
C GLN A 100 -8.29 -1.38 -6.53
N PHE A 101 -8.84 -0.37 -7.22
CA PHE A 101 -9.30 0.85 -6.54
C PHE A 101 -10.37 0.56 -5.46
N GLN A 102 -11.34 -0.32 -5.77
CA GLN A 102 -12.36 -0.70 -4.78
C GLN A 102 -11.89 -1.74 -3.75
N LEU A 103 -10.88 -2.55 -4.07
CA LEU A 103 -10.34 -3.54 -3.14
C LEU A 103 -9.42 -2.90 -2.10
N ASP A 104 -8.50 -2.06 -2.56
CA ASP A 104 -7.49 -1.43 -1.73
C ASP A 104 -7.99 -0.14 -1.08
N GLY A 105 -9.09 0.45 -1.59
CA GLY A 105 -9.56 1.75 -1.13
C GLY A 105 -8.56 2.87 -1.38
N LEU A 106 -7.60 2.65 -2.28
CA LEU A 106 -6.57 3.59 -2.70
C LEU A 106 -6.58 3.71 -4.22
N PRO A 107 -6.34 4.91 -4.79
CA PRO A 107 -6.24 5.07 -6.23
C PRO A 107 -5.21 4.12 -6.85
N CYS A 108 -5.65 3.26 -7.77
CA CYS A 108 -4.77 2.44 -8.58
C CYS A 108 -4.04 3.28 -9.64
N THR A 109 -3.12 2.68 -10.39
CA THR A 109 -2.39 3.35 -11.50
C THR A 109 -3.33 4.03 -12.50
N HIS A 110 -4.45 3.38 -12.87
CA HIS A 110 -5.43 3.93 -13.79
C HIS A 110 -6.21 5.10 -13.17
N ALA A 111 -6.59 4.99 -11.90
CA ALA A 111 -7.27 6.07 -11.19
C ALA A 111 -6.36 7.31 -11.04
N LEU A 112 -5.08 7.10 -10.75
CA LEU A 112 -4.09 8.19 -10.72
C LEU A 112 -3.87 8.84 -12.08
N ALA A 113 -3.95 8.07 -13.18
CA ALA A 113 -3.89 8.65 -14.52
C ALA A 113 -5.09 9.55 -14.80
N ALA A 114 -6.29 9.12 -14.41
CA ALA A 114 -7.52 9.90 -14.52
C ALA A 114 -7.44 11.19 -13.67
N LEU A 115 -7.00 11.10 -12.42
CA LEU A 115 -6.82 12.25 -11.54
C LEU A 115 -5.82 13.27 -12.09
N ARG A 116 -4.69 12.79 -12.64
CA ARG A 116 -3.72 13.65 -13.33
C ARG A 116 -4.34 14.38 -14.51
N HIS A 117 -5.21 13.72 -15.27
CA HIS A 117 -5.89 14.35 -16.40
C HIS A 117 -6.85 15.46 -15.96
N MET A 118 -7.42 15.36 -14.75
CA MET A 118 -8.29 16.37 -14.15
C MET A 118 -7.54 17.44 -13.34
N ASP A 119 -6.21 17.31 -13.21
CA ASP A 119 -5.38 18.11 -12.29
C ASP A 119 -5.86 18.08 -10.82
N GLU A 120 -6.38 16.93 -10.39
CA GLU A 120 -6.87 16.73 -9.03
C GLU A 120 -5.90 15.94 -8.15
N SER A 121 -5.89 16.29 -6.87
CA SER A 121 -5.11 15.64 -5.82
C SER A 121 -5.74 14.29 -5.44
N PHE A 122 -4.94 13.26 -5.18
CA PHE A 122 -5.44 11.90 -4.91
C PHE A 122 -5.98 11.72 -3.48
N GLU A 123 -5.68 12.66 -2.58
CA GLU A 123 -5.89 12.58 -1.14
C GLU A 123 -7.37 12.41 -0.77
N GLN A 124 -8.27 13.04 -1.54
CA GLN A 124 -9.73 12.94 -1.37
C GLN A 124 -10.30 11.58 -1.81
N TYR A 125 -9.52 10.83 -2.59
CA TYR A 125 -9.89 9.55 -3.18
C TYR A 125 -9.39 8.35 -2.38
N CYS A 126 -8.52 8.58 -1.40
CA CYS A 126 -8.11 7.55 -0.43
C CYS A 126 -9.22 7.23 0.58
N SER A 127 -9.25 5.98 1.04
CA SER A 127 -10.07 5.56 2.18
C SER A 127 -9.55 6.20 3.48
N PRO A 128 -10.44 6.64 4.40
CA PRO A 128 -10.07 7.15 5.72
C PRO A 128 -9.26 6.15 6.58
N TYR A 129 -9.27 4.86 6.23
CA TYR A 129 -8.48 3.85 6.93
C TYR A 129 -6.96 4.09 6.81
N TYR A 130 -6.52 4.78 5.75
CA TYR A 130 -5.10 5.02 5.49
C TYR A 130 -4.63 6.42 5.89
N THR A 131 -5.55 7.30 6.23
CA THR A 131 -5.26 8.66 6.70
C THR A 131 -4.79 8.62 8.15
N LYS A 132 -3.80 9.44 8.48
CA LYS A 132 -3.28 9.57 9.86
C LYS A 132 -4.27 10.20 10.83
#